data_AF-A0A2T0S5P6-F1
#
_entry.id   AF-A0A2T0S5P6-F1
#
_cell.length_a   1.000
_cell.length_b   1.000
_cell.length_c   1.000
_cell.angle_alpha   90.00
_cell.angle_beta   90.00
_cell.angle_gamma   90.00
#
_symmetry.space_group_name_H-M   'P 1'
#
loop_
_entity.id
_entity.type
_entity.pdbx_description
1 polymer ?
#
loop_
_entity_poly.entity_id
_entity_poly.type
_entity_poly.pdbx_seq_one_letter_code
_entity_poly.pdbx_strand_id
1 'polypeptide(L)'
;MIRPSVLLFALLMSAPALYRYVLDEIDIAEVLIRFLIAVPIAAILLAGLRFITSGYGRTEEPGTPVTPTPDTGRETDPDTP
;
A
#
# COMPACT_ATOMS: atom_id res chain seq x y z
N MET A 1 8.95 -15.41 22.37
CA MET A 1 10.05 -16.39 22.20
C MET A 1 10.67 -16.16 20.83
N ILE A 2 11.88 -15.60 20.77
CA ILE A 2 12.58 -15.40 19.50
C ILE A 2 13.11 -16.77 19.03
N ARG A 3 12.65 -17.20 17.85
CA ARG A 3 13.10 -18.46 17.25
C ARG A 3 14.51 -18.24 16.67
N PRO A 4 15.51 -19.08 17.01
CA PRO A 4 16.87 -18.91 16.52
C PRO A 4 16.95 -18.94 14.98
N SER A 5 16.04 -19.66 14.31
CA SER A 5 15.93 -19.66 12.84
C SER A 5 15.63 -18.27 12.26
N VAL A 6 14.87 -17.43 12.97
CA VAL A 6 14.56 -16.06 12.51
C VAL A 6 15.81 -15.19 12.60
N LEU A 7 16.61 -15.34 13.65
CA LEU A 7 17.89 -14.64 13.79
C LEU A 7 18.87 -15.06 12.70
N LEU A 8 18.93 -16.36 12.39
CA LEU A 8 19.81 -16.89 11.36
C LEU A 8 19.38 -16.43 9.95
N PHE A 9 18.07 -16.35 9.70
CA PHE A 9 17.53 -15.79 8.47
C PHE A 9 17.80 -14.28 8.35
N ALA A 10 17.57 -13.52 9.43
CA ALA A 10 17.89 -12.10 9.47
C ALA A 10 19.39 -11.84 9.28
N LEU A 11 20.24 -12.68 9.88
CA LEU A 11 21.69 -12.65 9.70
C LEU A 11 22.07 -12.91 8.24
N LEU A 12 21.49 -13.93 7.61
CA LEU A 12 21.73 -14.23 6.19
C LEU A 12 21.28 -13.07 5.28
N MET A 13 20.12 -12.46 5.55
CA MET A 13 19.66 -11.30 4.78
C MET A 13 20.57 -10.07 5.00
N SER A 14 21.11 -9.90 6.20
CA SER A 14 22.05 -8.82 6.52
C SER A 14 23.50 -9.12 6.10
N ALA A 15 23.82 -10.35 5.69
CA ALA A 15 25.19 -10.77 5.40
C ALA A 15 25.89 -9.92 4.33
N PRO A 16 25.25 -9.48 3.23
CA PRO A 16 25.89 -8.63 2.23
C PRO A 16 26.25 -7.25 2.80
N ALA A 17 25.40 -6.69 3.66
CA ALA A 17 25.65 -5.42 4.32
C ALA A 17 26.76 -5.53 5.36
N LEU A 18 26.79 -6.62 6.13
CA LEU A 18 27.83 -6.91 7.11
C LEU A 18 29.20 -7.09 6.43
N TYR A 19 29.24 -7.82 5.32
CA TYR A 19 30.46 -8.05 4.53
C TYR A 19 31.06 -6.73 4.02
N ARG A 20 30.23 -5.86 3.43
CA ARG A 20 30.64 -4.53 2.96
C ARG A 20 31.10 -3.62 4.09
N TYR A 21 30.44 -3.68 5.25
CA TYR A 21 30.80 -2.89 6.43
C TYR A 21 32.16 -3.30 7.02
N VAL A 22 32.47 -4.60 7.07
CA VAL A 22 33.76 -5.10 7.59
C VAL A 22 34.94 -4.74 6.68
N LEU A 23 34.70 -4.66 5.36
CA LEU A 23 35.73 -4.34 4.38
C LEU A 23 35.98 -2.83 4.21
N ASP A 24 35.21 -1.97 4.90
CA ASP A 24 35.23 -0.50 4.77
C ASP A 24 35.15 0.01 3.32
N GLU A 25 34.65 -0.85 2.43
CA GLU A 25 34.63 -0.67 0.98
C GLU A 25 33.28 -0.08 0.56
N ILE A 26 32.90 1.01 1.23
CA ILE A 26 31.75 1.82 0.80
C ILE A 26 32.28 2.86 -0.17
N ASP A 27 32.48 2.43 -1.41
CA ASP A 27 32.71 3.36 -2.51
C ASP A 27 31.41 4.15 -2.74
N ILE A 28 31.47 5.46 -2.46
CA ILE A 28 30.35 6.38 -2.64
C ILE A 28 29.87 6.37 -4.09
N ALA A 29 30.77 6.19 -5.06
CA ALA A 29 30.40 6.09 -6.46
C ALA A 29 29.55 4.84 -6.72
N GLU A 30 29.91 3.70 -6.13
CA GLU A 30 29.15 2.46 -6.26
C GLU A 30 27.76 2.57 -5.62
N VAL A 31 27.67 3.17 -4.43
CA VAL A 31 26.38 3.44 -3.76
C VAL A 31 25.51 4.35 -4.61
N LEU A 32 26.10 5.41 -5.18
CA LEU A 32 25.40 6.35 -6.06
C LEU A 32 24.88 5.64 -7.31
N ILE A 33 25.70 4.82 -7.97
CA ILE A 33 25.31 4.05 -9.17
C ILE A 33 24.16 3.10 -8.83
N ARG A 34 24.28 2.32 -7.75
CA ARG A 34 23.22 1.45 -7.24
C ARG A 34 21.92 2.22 -7.00
N PHE A 35 22.00 3.37 -6.34
CA PHE A 35 20.84 4.19 -6.02
C PHE A 35 20.17 4.72 -7.29
N LEU A 36 20.95 5.26 -8.23
CA LEU A 36 20.47 5.77 -9.52
C LEU A 36 19.80 4.69 -10.36
N ILE A 37 20.21 3.42 -10.25
CA ILE A 37 19.56 2.28 -10.93
C ILE A 37 18.34 1.78 -10.14
N ALA A 38 18.40 1.75 -8.81
CA ALA A 38 17.32 1.24 -7.97
C ALA A 38 16.07 2.12 -8.01
N VAL A 39 16.23 3.46 -8.03
CA VAL A 39 15.11 4.42 -8.09
C VAL A 39 14.19 4.19 -9.30
N PRO A 40 14.69 4.14 -10.56
CA PRO A 40 13.82 3.90 -11.71
C PRO A 40 13.22 2.49 -11.71
N ILE A 41 13.94 1.47 -11.24
CA ILE A 41 13.38 0.12 -11.09
C ILE A 41 12.20 0.15 -10.11
N ALA A 42 12.37 0.77 -8.94
CA ALA A 42 11.31 0.91 -7.96
C ALA A 42 10.10 1.66 -8.51
N ALA A 43 10.32 2.71 -9.30
CA ALA A 43 9.24 3.46 -9.97
C ALA A 43 8.46 2.57 -10.95
N ILE A 44 9.17 1.76 -11.77
CA ILE A 44 8.54 0.82 -12.71
C ILE A 44 7.74 -0.24 -11.96
N LEU A 45 8.33 -0.83 -10.91
CA LEU A 45 7.65 -1.85 -10.10
C LEU A 45 6.42 -1.29 -9.40
N LEU A 46 6.52 -0.06 -8.84
CA LEU A 46 5.40 0.63 -8.22
C LEU A 46 4.31 0.95 -9.23
N ALA A 47 4.68 1.40 -10.43
CA ALA A 47 3.72 1.66 -11.51
C ALA A 47 3.01 0.36 -11.93
N GLY A 48 3.75 -0.74 -12.09
CA GLY A 48 3.19 -2.06 -12.39
C GLY A 48 2.25 -2.56 -11.28
N LEU A 49 2.66 -2.42 -10.02
CA LEU A 49 1.80 -2.76 -8.88
C LEU A 49 0.54 -1.91 -8.85
N ARG A 50 0.65 -0.60 -9.10
CA ARG A 50 -0.50 0.31 -9.17
C ARG A 50 -1.41 -0.02 -10.34
N PHE A 51 -0.86 -0.45 -11.47
CA PHE A 51 -1.63 -0.90 -12.62
C PHE A 51 -2.46 -2.14 -12.27
N ILE A 52 -1.84 -3.17 -11.67
CA ILE A 52 -2.54 -4.40 -11.24
C ILE A 52 -3.62 -4.09 -10.20
N THR A 53 -3.31 -3.25 -9.21
CA THR A 53 -4.23 -2.91 -8.12
C THR A 53 -5.33 -1.94 -8.53
N SER A 54 -5.17 -1.17 -9.62
CA SER A 54 -6.18 -0.25 -10.12
C SER A 54 -7.49 -0.94 -10.52
N GLY A 55 -7.42 -2.19 -10.98
CA GLY A 55 -8.62 -2.99 -11.28
C GLY A 55 -9.39 -3.47 -10.04
N TYR A 56 -8.78 -3.40 -8.85
CA TYR A 56 -9.43 -3.73 -7.57
C TYR A 56 -9.98 -2.49 -6.84
N GLY A 57 -9.71 -1.29 -7.38
CA GLY A 57 -10.30 -0.04 -6.89
C GLY A 57 -11.80 -0.10 -7.08
N ARG A 58 -12.51 -0.40 -5.98
CA ARG A 58 -13.95 -0.31 -5.76
C ARG A 58 -14.62 0.61 -6.78
N THR A 59 -15.49 0.05 -7.62
CA THR A 59 -16.55 0.80 -8.26
C THR A 59 -17.41 1.35 -7.12
N GLU A 60 -17.05 2.51 -6.59
CA GLU A 60 -18.02 3.36 -5.93
C GLU A 60 -18.96 3.77 -7.05
N GLU A 61 -20.03 3.00 -7.25
CA GLU A 61 -21.22 3.53 -7.89
C GLU A 61 -21.48 4.87 -7.21
N PRO A 62 -21.56 5.98 -7.98
CA PRO A 62 -21.88 7.27 -7.42
C PRO A 62 -23.22 7.08 -6.71
N GLY A 63 -23.16 7.05 -5.37
CA GLY A 63 -24.32 6.78 -4.54
C GLY A 63 -25.41 7.73 -4.99
N THR A 64 -26.49 7.17 -5.54
CA THR A 64 -27.64 7.97 -5.97
C THR A 64 -28.02 8.84 -4.78
N PRO A 65 -27.98 10.19 -4.89
CA PRO A 65 -28.33 11.05 -3.78
C PRO A 65 -29.75 10.73 -3.38
N VAL A 66 -29.92 10.02 -2.28
CA VAL A 66 -31.24 9.73 -1.73
C VAL A 66 -31.71 11.06 -1.16
N THR A 67 -32.55 11.76 -1.91
CA THR A 67 -33.28 12.90 -1.36
C THR A 67 -34.18 12.32 -0.27
N PRO A 68 -33.96 12.64 1.01
CA PRO A 68 -34.84 12.16 2.05
C PRO A 68 -36.25 12.68 1.73
N THR A 69 -37.19 11.79 1.47
CA THR A 69 -38.61 12.12 1.41
C THR A 69 -38.94 12.76 2.76
N PRO A 70 -39.36 14.03 2.80
CA PRO A 70 -39.85 14.61 4.03
C PRO A 70 -41.06 13.77 4.43
N ASP A 71 -40.94 13.13 5.58
CA ASP A 71 -41.99 12.36 6.22
C ASP A 71 -43.16 13.32 6.48
N THR A 72 -44.01 13.46 5.46
CA THR A 72 -45.18 14.30 5.53
C THR A 72 -46.20 13.43 6.23
N GLY A 73 -46.11 13.42 7.55
CA GLY A 73 -47.09 12.84 8.44
C GLY A 73 -48.48 13.35 8.07
N ARG A 74 -49.14 12.60 7.19
CA ARG A 74 -50.57 12.60 6.97
C ARG A 74 -51.10 11.36 7.66
N GLU A 75 -51.24 11.48 8.98
CA GLU A 75 -52.18 10.67 9.72
C GLU A 75 -53.09 11.60 10.52
N THR A 76 -53.86 12.38 9.77
CA THR A 76 -55.14 12.93 10.21
C THR A 76 -55.98 13.10 8.95
N ASP A 77 -56.56 12.02 8.45
CA ASP A 77 -57.76 12.12 7.62
C ASP A 77 -58.95 11.72 8.51
N PRO A 78 -59.95 12.60 8.68
CA PRO A 78 -61.11 12.39 9.52
C PRO A 78 -62.15 11.52 8.80
N ASP A 79 -63.10 11.00 9.58
CA ASP A 79 -64.37 10.41 9.13
C ASP A 79 -64.33 9.04 8.42
N THR A 80 -64.88 8.04 9.11
CA THR A 80 -65.56 6.88 8.50
C THR A 80 -66.59 6.32 9.50
N PRO A 81 -67.72 5.78 9.01
CA PRO A 81 -69.04 6.41 8.82
C PRO A 81 -69.97 6.43 10.07
#